data_AF-A0A520BFH8-F1
#
_entry.id   AF-A0A520BFH8-F1
#
_cell.length_a   1.000
_cell.length_b   1.000
_cell.length_c   1.000
_cell.angle_alpha   90.00
_cell.angle_beta   90.00
_cell.angle_gamma   90.00
#
_symmetry.space_group_name_H-M   'P 1'
#
loop_
_entity.id
_entity.type
_entity.pdbx_description
1 polymer ?
#
loop_
_entity_poly.entity_id
_entity_poly.type
_entity_poly.pdbx_seq_one_letter_code
_entity_poly.pdbx_strand_id
1 'polypeptide(L)' 'MTIEDDTLKTQRSIQERQDRSDAKQEGGEQKDDKKEAVQAGAREQPVELPAQHLSKPGSEADLELAPRFLAPDYV' A
#
# COMPACT_ATOMS: atom_id res chain seq x y z
N MET A 1 23.06 -22.86 6.33
CA MET A 1 22.21 -21.65 6.29
C MET A 1 22.68 -20.88 5.08
N THR A 2 21.86 -20.83 4.03
CA THR A 2 22.25 -20.19 2.77
C THR A 2 22.09 -18.66 2.90
N ILE A 3 22.79 -17.91 2.05
CA ILE A 3 22.65 -16.43 2.00
C ILE A 3 21.18 -16.04 1.77
N GLU A 4 20.44 -16.86 1.01
CA GLU A 4 19.00 -16.70 0.78
C GLU A 4 18.20 -16.77 2.09
N ASP A 5 18.48 -17.74 2.97
CA ASP A 5 17.81 -17.87 4.27
C ASP A 5 18.02 -16.62 5.14
N ASP A 6 19.23 -16.06 5.14
CA ASP A 6 19.58 -14.86 5.92
C ASP A 6 18.88 -13.61 5.36
N THR A 7 18.77 -13.50 4.04
CA THR A 7 18.06 -12.38 3.40
C THR A 7 16.57 -12.42 3.70
N LEU A 8 15.93 -13.59 3.62
CA LEU A 8 14.51 -13.76 3.91
C LEU A 8 14.18 -13.43 5.38
N LYS A 9 15.03 -13.85 6.32
CA LYS A 9 14.88 -13.51 7.74
C LYS A 9 14.95 -12.01 7.97
N THR A 10 15.94 -11.35 7.35
CA THR A 10 16.12 -9.90 7.46
C THR A 10 14.91 -9.15 6.90
N GLN A 11 14.42 -9.55 5.72
CA GLN A 11 13.24 -8.96 5.07
C GLN A 11 11.97 -9.14 5.92
N ARG A 12 11.74 -10.32 6.50
CA ARG A 12 10.61 -10.55 7.41
C ARG A 12 10.68 -9.67 8.66
N SER A 13 11.86 -9.51 9.26
CA SER A 13 12.03 -8.62 10.41
C SER A 13 11.77 -7.15 10.06
N ILE A 14 12.20 -6.69 8.88
CA ILE A 14 11.86 -5.36 8.37
C ILE A 14 10.35 -5.21 8.26
N GLN A 15 9.68 -6.23 7.71
CA GLN A 15 8.25 -6.22 7.50
C GLN A 15 7.47 -6.06 8.81
N GLU A 16 7.77 -6.89 9.79
CA GLU A 16 7.11 -6.85 11.10
C GLU A 16 7.33 -5.53 11.85
N ARG A 17 8.44 -4.83 11.58
CA ARG A 17 8.68 -3.49 12.13
C ARG A 17 7.81 -2.44 11.44
N GLN A 18 7.62 -2.54 10.12
CA GLN A 18 6.76 -1.64 9.38
C GLN A 18 5.30 -1.81 9.81
N ASP A 19 4.80 -3.05 9.88
CA ASP A 19 3.41 -3.34 10.25
C ASP A 19 3.07 -2.80 11.64
N ARG A 20 4.01 -2.92 12.59
CA ARG A 20 3.88 -2.34 13.94
C ARG A 20 3.91 -0.81 13.97
N SER A 21 4.54 -0.18 12.99
CA SER A 21 4.60 1.28 12.90
C SER A 21 3.32 1.82 12.27
N ASP A 22 2.85 1.19 11.20
CA ASP A 22 1.62 1.53 10.49
C ASP A 22 0.41 1.40 11.43
N ALA A 23 0.30 0.29 12.17
CA ALA A 23 -0.77 0.07 13.15
C ALA A 23 -0.79 1.12 14.29
N LYS A 24 0.33 1.81 14.55
CA LYS A 24 0.39 2.91 15.54
C LYS A 24 -0.03 4.26 14.94
N GLN A 25 0.06 4.41 13.61
CA GLN A 25 -0.29 5.64 12.90
C GLN A 25 -1.78 5.72 12.52
N GLU A 26 -2.55 4.64 12.66
CA GLU A 26 -4.01 4.60 12.43
C GLU A 26 -4.82 5.59 13.31
N GLY A 27 -4.16 6.31 14.22
CA GLY A 27 -4.78 7.27 15.15
C GLY A 27 -4.35 8.74 15.04
N GLY A 28 -3.53 9.19 14.08
CA GLY A 28 -3.14 10.61 14.06
C GLY A 28 -2.41 11.12 12.84
N GLU A 29 -3.05 12.04 12.11
CA GLU A 29 -2.66 13.46 12.08
C GLU A 29 -3.78 14.29 11.43
N GLN A 30 -4.36 15.21 12.20
CA GLN A 30 -5.19 16.29 11.68
C GLN A 30 -4.31 17.11 10.73
N LYS A 31 -4.74 17.21 9.47
CA LYS A 31 -4.01 17.94 8.42
C LYS A 31 -3.82 19.41 8.84
N ASP A 32 -2.57 19.78 9.15
CA ASP A 32 -2.12 21.16 8.95
C ASP A 32 -2.42 21.59 7.51
N ASP A 33 -2.77 22.87 7.31
CA ASP A 33 -3.09 23.56 6.04
C ASP A 33 -2.02 23.37 4.93
N LYS A 34 -1.87 22.15 4.44
CA LYS A 34 -0.99 21.74 3.35
C LYS A 34 -1.86 21.45 2.13
N LYS A 35 -1.43 21.97 0.98
CA LYS A 35 -2.07 21.83 -0.34
C LYS A 35 -2.63 20.41 -0.52
N GLU A 36 -3.93 20.31 -0.73
CA GLU A 36 -4.62 19.03 -0.95
C GLU A 36 -4.03 18.30 -2.15
N ALA A 37 -4.00 16.96 -2.08
CA ALA A 37 -3.60 16.14 -3.22
C ALA A 37 -4.61 16.34 -4.37
N VAL A 38 -4.11 16.62 -5.57
CA VAL A 38 -4.94 16.86 -6.77
C VAL A 38 -4.97 15.63 -7.68
N GLN A 39 -6.11 15.37 -8.31
CA GLN A 39 -6.26 14.33 -9.32
C GLN A 39 -5.85 14.86 -10.71
N ALA A 40 -4.60 14.64 -11.10
CA ALA A 40 -4.04 15.14 -12.37
C ALA A 40 -4.30 14.22 -13.58
N GLY A 41 -5.07 13.14 -13.40
CA GLY A 41 -5.40 12.19 -14.48
C GLY A 41 -6.56 12.66 -15.34
N ALA A 42 -6.77 11.99 -16.49
CA ALA A 42 -7.85 12.30 -17.42
C ALA A 42 -9.27 12.00 -16.89
N ARG A 43 -9.37 11.22 -15.80
CA ARG A 43 -10.64 10.72 -15.25
C ARG A 43 -10.61 10.84 -13.74
N GLU A 44 -11.75 11.15 -13.14
CA GLU A 44 -11.91 11.13 -11.68
C GLU A 44 -11.60 9.74 -11.12
N GLN A 45 -10.83 9.72 -10.04
CA GLN A 45 -10.48 8.52 -9.30
C GLN A 45 -11.21 8.49 -7.95
N PRO A 46 -11.46 7.31 -7.38
CA PRO A 46 -11.94 7.21 -6.01
C PRO A 46 -10.98 7.93 -5.05
N VAL A 47 -11.53 8.75 -4.15
CA VAL A 47 -10.77 9.43 -3.08
C VAL A 47 -10.74 8.61 -1.79
N GLU A 48 -11.61 7.62 -1.68
CA GLU A 48 -11.69 6.67 -0.57
C GLU A 48 -11.43 5.25 -1.10
N LEU A 49 -10.65 4.48 -0.35
CA LEU A 49 -10.31 3.09 -0.63
C LEU A 49 -10.53 2.26 0.64
N PRO A 50 -10.82 0.96 0.53
CA PRO A 50 -10.95 0.09 1.69
C PRO A 50 -9.65 0.07 2.49
N ALA A 51 -9.78 0.18 3.82
CA ALA A 51 -8.66 -0.04 4.73
C ALA A 51 -8.37 -1.55 4.77
N GLN A 52 -7.36 -1.98 4.01
CA GLN A 52 -7.00 -3.39 3.89
C GLN A 52 -5.50 -3.62 4.05
N HIS A 53 -5.14 -4.76 4.64
CA HIS A 53 -3.76 -5.18 4.86
C HIS A 53 -3.62 -6.69 4.58
N LEU A 54 -2.85 -7.06 3.56
CA LEU A 54 -2.63 -8.47 3.18
C LEU A 54 -1.36 -9.03 3.83
N SER A 55 -1.42 -10.25 4.36
CA SER A 55 -0.25 -10.96 4.87
C SER A 55 0.77 -11.21 3.75
N LYS A 56 2.06 -10.97 4.01
CA LYS A 56 3.10 -11.14 3.00
C LYS A 56 3.57 -12.60 2.85
N PRO A 57 3.90 -13.07 1.63
CA PRO A 57 3.73 -12.38 0.34
C PRO A 57 2.26 -12.40 -0.09
N GLY A 58 1.64 -11.22 -0.20
CA GLY A 58 0.23 -11.10 -0.59
C GLY A 58 0.06 -11.26 -2.10
N SER A 59 -1.15 -11.66 -2.52
CA SER A 59 -1.54 -11.70 -3.93
C SER A 59 -2.50 -10.56 -4.25
N GLU A 60 -2.37 -9.96 -5.45
CA GLU A 60 -3.33 -8.96 -5.92
C GLU A 60 -4.76 -9.53 -6.07
N ALA A 61 -4.87 -10.85 -6.26
CA ALA A 61 -6.16 -11.54 -6.30
C ALA A 61 -6.91 -11.52 -4.97
N ASP A 62 -6.20 -11.28 -3.86
CA ASP A 62 -6.78 -11.21 -2.52
C ASP A 62 -7.23 -9.78 -2.15
N LEU A 63 -7.03 -8.80 -3.05
CA LEU A 63 -7.52 -7.44 -2.84
C LEU A 63 -9.05 -7.40 -2.92
N GLU A 64 -9.68 -6.57 -2.09
CA GLU A 64 -11.13 -6.36 -2.15
C GLU A 64 -11.55 -5.67 -3.47
N LEU A 65 -10.74 -4.72 -3.93
CA LEU A 65 -10.90 -4.07 -5.22
C LEU A 65 -9.83 -4.55 -6.19
N ALA A 66 -10.26 -5.00 -7.36
CA ALA A 66 -9.35 -5.44 -8.41
C ALA A 66 -8.54 -4.26 -9.00
N PRO A 67 -7.25 -4.46 -9.30
CA PRO A 67 -6.43 -3.44 -9.95
C PRO A 67 -6.95 -3.04 -11.33
N ARG A 68 -6.99 -1.73 -11.60
CA ARG A 68 -7.29 -1.17 -12.93
C ARG A 68 -6.00 -0.92 -13.71
N PHE A 69 -5.25 -1.98 -14.00
CA PHE A 69 -3.90 -1.87 -14.60
C PHE A 69 -3.90 -1.54 -16.11
N LEU A 70 -5.04 -1.65 -16.79
CA LEU A 70 -5.16 -1.30 -18.21
C LEU A 70 -5.14 0.23 -18.38
N ALA A 71 -4.44 0.69 -19.41
CA ALA A 71 -4.42 2.09 -19.84
C ALA A 71 -5.38 2.28 -21.04
N PRO A 72 -6.68 2.54 -20.80
CA PRO A 72 -7.69 2.57 -21.87
C PRO A 72 -7.49 3.72 -22.87
N ASP A 73 -6.71 4.75 -22.51
CA ASP A 73 -6.49 5.94 -23.33
C ASP A 73 -5.21 5.84 -24.19
N TYR A 74 -4.49 4.71 -24.13
CA TYR A 74 -3.39 4.38 -25.03
C TYR A 74 -3.96 3.76 -26.30
N VAL A 75 -3.83 4.47 -27.43
CA VAL A 75 -4.28 4.03 -28.77
C VAL A 75 -3.16 3.36 -29.55
#